data_AF-A0A2V1B3F5-F1
#
_entry.id   AF-A0A2V1B3F5-F1
#
_cell.length_a   1.000
_cell.length_b   1.000
_cell.length_c   1.000
_cell.angle_alpha   90.00
_cell.angle_beta   90.00
_cell.angle_gamma   90.00
#
_symmetry.space_group_name_H-M   'P 1'
#
loop_
_entity.id
_entity.type
_entity.pdbx_description
1 polymer ?
#
loop_
_entity_poly.entity_id
_entity_poly.type
_entity_poly.pdbx_seq_one_letter_code
_entity_poly.pdbx_strand_id
1 'polypeptide(L)'
;MISNEGDQSRGKPAADAYLDITPTFNDDLELSTVDKKWGCLFYGNTPTDRFGQLNRGIANHINELDTPYKTIVIPPRKMVEFYSRFELQDENYPLKTIFRNLSHKQISWLYEDLHCEYHLVGDGDVGKRPKIPALTPLGFDTWMTLLMLAYPNKEAERLQKIVEAMPIDADGVLVERKPERLPKQLSRHLLPPEAHRESKKTLDRVLSEFKDLATRNQTPSRKSKISRLPPQHHNDLYSRELPTPQPRQERFAKTTLYSESSYHGQTNKTGNGRQTNNAQRGRTKPYVHNSRPNNDL
;
A
#
# COMPACT_ATOMS: atom_id res chain seq x y z
N MET A 1 -4.56 1.94 89.61
CA MET A 1 -5.69 2.69 89.05
C MET A 1 -5.23 3.34 87.76
N ILE A 2 -5.96 3.06 86.68
CA ILE A 2 -6.16 3.88 85.47
C ILE A 2 -5.08 3.83 84.37
N SER A 3 -5.61 3.46 83.18
CA SER A 3 -5.15 3.47 81.78
C SER A 3 -4.50 4.80 81.35
N ASN A 4 -3.80 4.97 80.21
CA ASN A 4 -4.28 4.77 78.84
C ASN A 4 -3.16 5.06 77.80
N GLU A 5 -3.27 4.40 76.63
CA GLU A 5 -2.98 4.85 75.24
C GLU A 5 -1.59 5.30 74.75
N GLY A 6 -1.21 4.75 73.58
CA GLY A 6 -0.15 5.28 72.72
C GLY A 6 0.40 4.32 71.66
N ASP A 7 -0.48 3.71 70.85
CA ASP A 7 -0.14 2.92 69.66
C ASP A 7 0.38 3.82 68.51
N GLN A 8 1.52 3.44 67.91
CA GLN A 8 1.91 3.88 66.56
C GLN A 8 2.97 2.90 65.99
N SER A 9 2.51 1.71 65.63
CA SER A 9 3.28 0.82 64.74
C SER A 9 3.22 1.34 63.30
N ARG A 10 4.39 1.71 62.74
CA ARG A 10 4.57 2.05 61.32
C ARG A 10 4.26 0.83 60.46
N GLY A 11 3.07 0.82 59.84
CA GLY A 11 2.73 -0.10 58.77
C GLY A 11 3.68 0.05 57.59
N LYS A 12 4.24 -1.07 57.15
CA LYS A 12 4.92 -1.21 55.85
C LYS A 12 3.91 -0.93 54.73
N PRO A 13 4.26 -0.22 53.65
CA PRO A 13 3.35 -0.10 52.51
C PRO A 13 3.25 -1.46 51.82
N ALA A 14 2.00 -1.92 51.62
CA ALA A 14 1.68 -3.07 50.79
C ALA A 14 2.05 -2.74 49.34
N ALA A 15 3.22 -3.23 48.90
CA ALA A 15 3.37 -3.65 47.52
C ALA A 15 2.45 -4.85 47.32
N ASP A 16 1.84 -4.95 46.15
CA ASP A 16 0.91 -6.02 45.70
C ASP A 16 -0.56 -5.60 45.65
N ALA A 17 -0.82 -4.49 44.96
CA ALA A 17 -2.08 -4.25 44.26
C ALA A 17 -1.78 -3.89 42.80
N TYR A 18 -1.05 -4.76 42.10
CA TYR A 18 -1.18 -4.82 40.65
C TYR A 18 -2.54 -5.45 40.38
N LEU A 19 -3.49 -4.62 39.96
CA LEU A 19 -4.69 -5.11 39.31
C LEU A 19 -4.23 -5.89 38.09
N ASP A 20 -4.25 -7.21 38.20
CA ASP A 20 -4.08 -8.12 37.10
C ASP A 20 -5.32 -7.98 36.21
N ILE A 21 -5.32 -6.92 35.39
CA ILE A 21 -6.27 -6.80 34.28
C ILE A 21 -5.70 -7.68 33.17
N THR A 22 -5.71 -8.99 33.41
CA THR A 22 -5.70 -9.94 32.31
C THR A 22 -6.97 -9.66 31.51
N PRO A 23 -6.87 -9.27 30.23
CA PRO A 23 -8.05 -9.19 29.40
C PRO A 23 -8.67 -10.57 29.41
N THR A 24 -9.92 -10.69 29.83
CA THR A 24 -10.68 -11.94 29.76
C THR A 24 -10.79 -12.32 28.29
N PHE A 25 -9.80 -13.10 27.85
CA PHE A 25 -10.00 -14.06 26.79
C PHE A 25 -11.23 -14.87 27.20
N ASN A 26 -12.10 -15.23 26.26
CA ASN A 26 -13.06 -16.29 26.55
C ASN A 26 -12.23 -17.56 26.76
N ASP A 27 -11.78 -17.79 28.00
CA ASP A 27 -11.01 -18.97 28.41
C ASP A 27 -11.79 -20.27 28.14
N ASP A 28 -13.09 -20.16 27.89
CA ASP A 28 -13.98 -21.24 27.49
C ASP A 28 -13.81 -21.69 26.01
N LEU A 29 -13.05 -20.96 25.18
CA LEU A 29 -12.75 -21.36 23.81
C LEU A 29 -11.46 -22.18 23.75
N GLU A 30 -11.59 -23.50 23.63
CA GLU A 30 -10.47 -24.40 23.39
C GLU A 30 -9.85 -24.12 22.00
N LEU A 31 -8.90 -23.19 21.97
CA LEU A 31 -8.15 -22.86 20.76
C LEU A 31 -7.38 -24.07 20.25
N SER A 32 -7.38 -24.26 18.92
CA SER A 32 -6.56 -25.30 18.30
C SER A 32 -5.07 -25.07 18.59
N THR A 33 -4.25 -26.10 18.45
CA THR A 33 -2.78 -25.96 18.61
C THR A 33 -2.20 -24.94 17.63
N VAL A 34 -2.79 -24.81 16.43
CA VAL A 34 -2.39 -23.81 15.44
C VAL A 34 -2.72 -22.41 15.93
N ASP A 35 -3.92 -22.20 16.46
CA ASP A 35 -4.37 -20.92 17.01
C ASP A 35 -3.51 -20.49 18.20
N LYS A 36 -3.19 -21.42 19.11
CA LYS A 36 -2.29 -21.17 20.25
C LYS A 36 -0.88 -20.80 19.82
N LYS A 37 -0.36 -21.47 18.78
CA LYS A 37 0.97 -21.17 18.23
C LYS A 37 1.01 -19.78 17.59
N TRP A 38 -0.06 -19.40 16.90
CA TRP A 38 -0.09 -18.14 16.15
C TRP A 38 -0.46 -16.92 17.00
N GLY A 39 -1.04 -17.14 18.17
CA GLY A 39 -1.46 -16.10 19.09
C GLY A 39 -2.83 -15.52 18.72
N CYS A 40 -3.41 -14.81 19.69
CA CYS A 40 -4.68 -14.13 19.49
C CYS A 40 -4.53 -12.93 18.55
N LEU A 41 -5.46 -12.73 17.61
CA LEU A 41 -5.46 -11.55 16.74
C LEU A 41 -6.28 -10.39 17.33
N PHE A 42 -7.31 -10.68 18.12
CA PHE A 42 -8.18 -9.67 18.76
C PHE A 42 -8.59 -10.03 20.18
N TYR A 43 -8.51 -9.06 21.08
CA TYR A 43 -9.17 -9.13 22.39
C TYR A 43 -10.49 -8.35 22.34
N GLY A 44 -11.58 -9.07 22.04
CA GLY A 44 -12.88 -8.45 21.78
C GLY A 44 -12.83 -7.54 20.55
N ASN A 45 -12.92 -6.23 20.75
CA ASN A 45 -12.84 -5.21 19.70
C ASN A 45 -11.46 -4.55 19.60
N THR A 46 -10.47 -5.03 20.36
CA THR A 46 -9.12 -4.47 20.38
C THR A 46 -8.20 -5.33 19.50
N PRO A 47 -7.65 -4.80 18.40
CA PRO A 47 -6.64 -5.52 17.63
C PRO A 47 -5.38 -5.71 18.47
N THR A 48 -4.74 -6.87 18.32
CA THR A 48 -3.45 -7.15 18.95
C THR A 48 -2.29 -6.71 18.06
N ASP A 49 -1.09 -6.60 18.65
CA ASP A 49 0.14 -6.42 17.88
C ASP A 49 0.32 -7.50 16.81
N ARG A 50 -0.14 -8.73 17.11
CA ARG A 50 -0.06 -9.85 16.19
C ARG A 50 -0.90 -9.65 14.94
N PHE A 51 -2.09 -9.08 15.08
CA PHE A 51 -2.91 -8.69 13.93
C PHE A 51 -2.24 -7.57 13.10
N GLY A 52 -1.57 -6.63 13.77
CA GLY A 52 -0.76 -5.63 13.08
C GLY A 52 0.41 -6.24 12.30
N GLN A 53 1.15 -7.19 12.89
CA GLN A 53 2.22 -7.93 12.21
C GLN A 53 1.72 -8.68 10.98
N LEU A 54 0.53 -9.28 11.09
CA LEU A 54 -0.17 -9.93 9.99
C LEU A 54 -0.47 -8.95 8.85
N ASN A 55 -1.13 -7.82 9.15
CA ASN A 55 -1.50 -6.83 8.13
C ASN A 55 -0.28 -6.19 7.46
N ARG A 56 0.77 -5.89 8.23
CA ARG A 56 2.04 -5.39 7.67
C ARG A 56 2.74 -6.44 6.81
N GLY A 57 2.69 -7.72 7.20
CA GLY A 57 3.13 -8.83 6.36
C GLY A 57 2.41 -8.87 5.01
N ILE A 58 1.08 -8.72 5.02
CA ILE A 58 0.27 -8.63 3.79
C ILE A 58 0.69 -7.41 2.95
N ALA A 59 0.84 -6.25 3.59
CA ALA A 59 1.27 -5.02 2.93
C ALA A 59 2.64 -5.18 2.24
N ASN A 60 3.60 -5.82 2.92
CA ASN A 60 4.92 -6.11 2.37
C ASN A 60 4.83 -7.04 1.15
N HIS A 61 3.94 -8.03 1.17
CA HIS A 61 3.74 -8.93 0.03
C HIS A 61 3.15 -8.21 -1.19
N ILE A 62 2.16 -7.31 -0.99
CA ILE A 62 1.61 -6.43 -2.04
C ILE A 62 2.73 -5.55 -2.63
N ASN A 63 3.59 -5.02 -1.76
CA ASN A 63 4.73 -4.20 -2.13
C ASN A 63 5.76 -4.96 -2.98
N GLU A 64 5.99 -6.23 -2.68
CA GLU A 64 6.95 -7.09 -3.37
C GLU A 64 6.46 -7.57 -4.75
N LEU A 65 5.21 -8.02 -4.86
CA LEU A 65 4.74 -8.77 -6.02
C LEU A 65 4.00 -7.96 -7.08
N ASP A 66 3.40 -6.83 -6.72
CA ASP A 66 2.59 -6.07 -7.67
C ASP A 66 3.44 -5.01 -8.38
N THR A 67 3.16 -4.72 -9.65
CA THR A 67 3.97 -3.75 -10.43
C THR A 67 3.67 -2.31 -10.01
N PRO A 68 4.68 -1.46 -9.77
CA PRO A 68 6.11 -1.74 -9.78
C PRO A 68 6.52 -2.55 -8.56
N TYR A 69 7.34 -3.56 -8.82
CA TYR A 69 7.88 -4.46 -7.80
C TYR A 69 8.74 -3.70 -6.79
N LYS A 70 8.79 -4.21 -5.55
CA LYS A 70 9.66 -3.72 -4.47
C LYS A 70 9.39 -2.26 -4.09
N THR A 71 8.11 -1.88 -4.02
CA THR A 71 7.73 -0.60 -3.39
C THR A 71 7.81 -0.70 -1.87
N ILE A 72 7.83 0.44 -1.18
CA ILE A 72 7.71 0.50 0.30
C ILE A 72 6.32 0.99 0.75
N VAL A 73 5.49 1.41 -0.21
CA VAL A 73 4.15 1.95 -0.01
C VAL A 73 3.21 1.42 -1.08
N ILE A 74 1.92 1.34 -0.75
CA ILE A 74 0.86 0.74 -1.57
C ILE A 74 0.06 1.86 -2.26
N PRO A 75 0.37 2.21 -3.52
CA PRO A 75 -0.40 3.20 -4.26
C PRO A 75 -1.79 2.66 -4.63
N PRO A 76 -2.73 3.53 -5.07
CA PRO A 76 -4.11 3.13 -5.32
C PRO A 76 -4.24 2.04 -6.38
N ARG A 77 -3.35 2.02 -7.40
CA ARG A 77 -3.31 0.95 -8.39
C ARG A 77 -3.14 -0.44 -7.77
N LYS A 78 -2.29 -0.57 -6.73
CA LYS A 78 -2.07 -1.84 -6.03
C LYS A 78 -3.27 -2.20 -5.17
N MET A 79 -3.96 -1.22 -4.58
CA MET A 79 -5.24 -1.46 -3.90
C MET A 79 -6.30 -2.01 -4.88
N VAL A 80 -6.37 -1.48 -6.10
CA VAL A 80 -7.27 -1.99 -7.15
C VAL A 80 -6.94 -3.44 -7.51
N GLU A 81 -5.66 -3.77 -7.67
CA GLU A 81 -5.19 -5.14 -7.96
C GLU A 81 -5.51 -6.09 -6.80
N PHE A 82 -5.19 -5.68 -5.57
CA PHE A 82 -5.50 -6.40 -4.34
C PHE A 82 -7.00 -6.74 -4.24
N TYR A 83 -7.89 -5.76 -4.39
CA TYR A 83 -9.33 -6.00 -4.35
C TYR A 83 -9.88 -6.75 -5.55
N SER A 84 -9.19 -6.75 -6.69
CA SER A 84 -9.56 -7.58 -7.83
C SER A 84 -9.18 -9.05 -7.60
N ARG A 85 -8.06 -9.30 -6.91
CA ARG A 85 -7.57 -10.65 -6.61
C ARG A 85 -8.34 -11.31 -5.47
N PHE A 86 -8.74 -10.53 -4.47
CA PHE A 86 -9.45 -10.99 -3.27
C PHE A 86 -10.89 -10.48 -3.20
N GLU A 87 -11.56 -10.47 -4.35
CA GLU A 87 -12.95 -10.04 -4.49
C GLU A 87 -13.89 -10.98 -3.71
N LEU A 88 -14.90 -10.41 -3.05
CA LEU A 88 -15.99 -11.15 -2.40
C LEU A 88 -17.25 -11.09 -3.25
N GLN A 89 -18.15 -12.07 -3.13
CA GLN A 89 -19.38 -12.10 -3.94
C GLN A 89 -20.36 -10.98 -3.60
N ASP A 90 -20.36 -10.54 -2.35
CA ASP A 90 -21.29 -9.54 -1.82
C ASP A 90 -20.51 -8.60 -0.89
N GLU A 91 -19.72 -7.71 -1.52
CA GLU A 91 -18.95 -6.67 -0.82
C GLU A 91 -19.88 -5.55 -0.34
N ASN A 92 -19.72 -5.15 0.92
CA ASN A 92 -20.47 -4.02 1.50
C ASN A 92 -20.25 -2.71 0.73
N TYR A 93 -19.04 -2.52 0.20
CA TYR A 93 -18.65 -1.37 -0.60
C TYR A 93 -17.82 -1.82 -1.79
N PRO A 94 -17.96 -1.18 -2.96
CA PRO A 94 -17.20 -1.56 -4.15
C PRO A 94 -15.76 -1.01 -4.09
N LEU A 95 -14.93 -1.57 -3.21
CA LEU A 95 -13.60 -1.04 -2.85
C LEU A 95 -12.70 -0.87 -4.09
N LYS A 96 -12.71 -1.88 -4.97
CA LYS A 96 -12.04 -1.84 -6.28
C LYS A 96 -12.45 -0.62 -7.13
N THR A 97 -13.74 -0.29 -7.16
CA THR A 97 -14.28 0.85 -7.92
C THR A 97 -13.91 2.18 -7.25
N ILE A 98 -13.95 2.23 -5.92
CA ILE A 98 -13.53 3.40 -5.14
C ILE A 98 -12.08 3.75 -5.48
N PHE A 99 -11.14 2.82 -5.33
CA PHE A 99 -9.73 3.09 -5.63
C PHE A 99 -9.44 3.34 -7.11
N ARG A 100 -10.25 2.79 -8.03
CA ARG A 100 -10.08 3.00 -9.47
C ARG A 100 -10.55 4.37 -9.95
N ASN A 101 -11.67 4.86 -9.42
CA ASN A 101 -12.35 6.02 -10.01
C ASN A 101 -12.14 7.32 -9.21
N LEU A 102 -11.66 7.26 -7.97
CA LEU A 102 -11.34 8.47 -7.22
C LEU A 102 -10.04 9.11 -7.71
N SER A 103 -10.02 10.44 -7.74
CA SER A 103 -8.80 11.20 -7.95
C SER A 103 -7.83 11.02 -6.77
N HIS A 104 -6.54 11.23 -7.00
CA HIS A 104 -5.54 11.17 -5.92
C HIS A 104 -5.88 12.07 -4.73
N LYS A 105 -6.45 13.26 -4.98
CA LYS A 105 -6.88 14.16 -3.90
C LYS A 105 -8.01 13.56 -3.06
N GLN A 106 -8.98 12.91 -3.71
CA GLN A 106 -10.09 12.24 -3.01
C GLN A 106 -9.59 11.02 -2.21
N ILE A 107 -8.61 10.29 -2.73
CA ILE A 107 -8.02 9.16 -2.01
C ILE A 107 -7.23 9.65 -0.78
N SER A 108 -6.51 10.77 -0.88
CA SER A 108 -5.90 11.42 0.29
C SER A 108 -6.93 11.72 1.38
N TRP A 109 -8.07 12.33 1.02
CA TRP A 109 -9.16 12.60 1.96
C TRP A 109 -9.74 11.33 2.58
N LEU A 110 -9.94 10.28 1.77
CA LEU A 110 -10.39 8.98 2.27
C LEU A 110 -9.43 8.41 3.33
N TYR A 111 -8.12 8.51 3.10
CA TYR A 111 -7.12 8.06 4.07
C TYR A 111 -7.09 8.94 5.32
N GLU A 112 -7.22 10.26 5.17
CA GLU A 112 -7.27 11.21 6.30
C GLU A 112 -8.50 10.97 7.19
N ASP A 113 -9.69 10.79 6.59
CA ASP A 113 -10.95 10.54 7.28
C ASP A 113 -10.97 9.20 8.04
N LEU A 114 -10.15 8.25 7.63
CA LEU A 114 -9.98 6.94 8.27
C LEU A 114 -8.66 6.83 9.05
N HIS A 115 -7.93 7.92 9.19
CA HIS A 115 -6.64 7.99 9.89
C HIS A 115 -5.60 6.97 9.39
N CYS A 116 -5.66 6.61 8.12
CA CYS A 116 -4.70 5.71 7.48
C CYS A 116 -3.44 6.48 7.11
N GLU A 117 -2.28 6.03 7.61
CA GLU A 117 -1.00 6.64 7.24
C GLU A 117 -0.67 6.42 5.75
N TYR A 118 -0.28 7.49 5.07
CA TYR A 118 0.10 7.43 3.67
C TYR A 118 1.22 8.42 3.35
N HIS A 119 1.90 8.19 2.23
CA HIS A 119 2.87 9.10 1.65
C HIS A 119 2.46 9.50 0.24
N LEU A 120 2.82 10.71 -0.17
CA LEU A 120 2.68 11.12 -1.56
C LEU A 120 3.89 10.63 -2.36
N VAL A 121 3.65 9.85 -3.41
CA VAL A 121 4.69 9.39 -4.34
C VAL A 121 4.55 10.05 -5.71
N GLY A 122 5.67 10.12 -6.43
CA GLY A 122 5.73 10.61 -7.81
C GLY A 122 5.22 9.57 -8.81
N ASP A 123 4.88 10.03 -10.01
CA ASP A 123 4.51 9.21 -11.16
C ASP A 123 5.71 8.85 -12.05
N GLY A 124 6.94 9.13 -11.61
CA GLY A 124 8.18 8.89 -12.35
C GLY A 124 8.75 10.14 -13.02
N ASP A 125 8.01 11.24 -13.04
CA ASP A 125 8.46 12.51 -13.61
C ASP A 125 9.41 13.26 -12.66
N VAL A 126 10.67 13.38 -13.07
CA VAL A 126 11.70 14.11 -12.33
C VAL A 126 11.31 15.59 -12.20
N GLY A 127 11.42 16.14 -10.99
CA GLY A 127 11.15 17.56 -10.71
C GLY A 127 9.68 17.93 -10.52
N LYS A 128 8.74 16.97 -10.69
CA LYS A 128 7.32 17.21 -10.35
C LYS A 128 7.04 16.89 -8.89
N ARG A 129 6.11 17.65 -8.29
CA ARG A 129 5.66 17.41 -6.91
C ARG A 129 4.94 16.06 -6.81
N PRO A 130 5.33 15.18 -5.86
CA PRO A 130 4.61 13.94 -5.58
C PRO A 130 3.13 14.18 -5.26
N LYS A 131 2.25 13.34 -5.80
CA LYS A 131 0.79 13.54 -5.74
C LYS A 131 -0.02 12.27 -5.55
N ILE A 132 0.56 11.08 -5.70
CA ILE A 132 -0.16 9.81 -5.57
C ILE A 132 -0.17 9.40 -4.10
N PRO A 133 -1.31 9.35 -3.40
CA PRO A 133 -1.36 8.86 -2.03
C PRO A 133 -1.18 7.34 -1.99
N ALA A 134 -0.09 6.89 -1.37
CA ALA A 134 0.22 5.48 -1.22
C ALA A 134 0.29 5.12 0.25
N LEU A 135 -0.49 4.13 0.68
CA LEU A 135 -0.54 3.68 2.07
C LEU A 135 0.83 3.15 2.49
N THR A 136 1.26 3.51 3.70
CA THR A 136 2.35 2.79 4.34
C THR A 136 1.84 1.43 4.83
N PRO A 137 2.72 0.47 5.18
CA PRO A 137 2.27 -0.76 5.83
C PRO A 137 1.44 -0.50 7.09
N LEU A 138 1.75 0.56 7.84
CA LEU A 138 0.98 0.96 9.02
C LEU A 138 -0.41 1.50 8.64
N GLY A 139 -0.49 2.35 7.61
CA GLY A 139 -1.80 2.81 7.13
C GLY A 139 -2.66 1.70 6.54
N PHE A 140 -2.04 0.70 5.90
CA PHE A 140 -2.75 -0.49 5.44
C PHE A 140 -3.27 -1.33 6.61
N ASP A 141 -2.49 -1.46 7.69
CA ASP A 141 -2.94 -2.09 8.93
C ASP A 141 -4.15 -1.37 9.54
N THR A 142 -4.10 -0.04 9.65
CA THR A 142 -5.26 0.76 10.10
C THR A 142 -6.48 0.52 9.22
N TRP A 143 -6.29 0.55 7.90
CA TRP A 143 -7.35 0.32 6.92
C TRP A 143 -8.00 -1.07 7.07
N MET A 144 -7.20 -2.14 7.15
CA MET A 144 -7.69 -3.51 7.30
C MET A 144 -8.32 -3.76 8.67
N THR A 145 -7.78 -3.14 9.72
CA THR A 145 -8.36 -3.19 11.07
C THR A 145 -9.76 -2.58 11.12
N LEU A 146 -9.96 -1.42 10.48
CA LEU A 146 -11.28 -0.79 10.42
C LEU A 146 -12.29 -1.65 9.67
N LEU A 147 -11.88 -2.24 8.54
CA LEU A 147 -12.71 -3.18 7.80
C LEU A 147 -13.07 -4.42 8.64
N MET A 148 -12.09 -5.03 9.30
CA MET A 148 -12.30 -6.21 10.14
C MET A 148 -13.24 -5.93 11.31
N LEU A 149 -13.10 -4.77 11.97
CA LEU A 149 -14.00 -4.38 13.06
C LEU A 149 -15.41 -4.05 12.57
N ALA A 150 -15.57 -3.45 11.39
CA ALA A 150 -16.87 -3.09 10.85
C ALA A 150 -17.63 -4.29 10.27
N TYR A 151 -16.91 -5.22 9.64
CA TYR A 151 -17.45 -6.31 8.84
C TYR A 151 -16.71 -7.64 9.07
N PRO A 152 -16.64 -8.14 10.31
CA PRO A 152 -15.74 -9.23 10.68
C PRO A 152 -15.98 -10.53 9.91
N ASN A 153 -17.24 -10.87 9.61
CA ASN A 153 -17.54 -12.09 8.84
C ASN A 153 -17.04 -12.00 7.40
N LYS A 154 -17.29 -10.89 6.71
CA LYS A 154 -16.89 -10.69 5.32
C LYS A 154 -15.37 -10.57 5.20
N GLU A 155 -14.74 -9.84 6.12
CA GLU A 155 -13.30 -9.65 6.09
C GLU A 155 -12.53 -10.86 6.59
N ALA A 156 -13.13 -11.73 7.42
CA ALA A 156 -12.60 -13.07 7.68
C ALA A 156 -12.54 -13.92 6.41
N GLU A 157 -13.58 -13.90 5.57
CA GLU A 157 -13.57 -14.61 4.28
C GLU A 157 -12.47 -14.06 3.36
N ARG A 158 -12.32 -12.73 3.28
CA ARG A 158 -11.25 -12.10 2.49
C ARG A 158 -9.88 -12.51 3.00
N LEU A 159 -9.69 -12.44 4.31
CA LEU A 159 -8.43 -12.79 4.97
C LEU A 159 -8.07 -14.26 4.74
N GLN A 160 -9.05 -15.16 4.79
CA GLN A 160 -8.84 -16.57 4.49
C GLN A 160 -8.34 -16.77 3.04
N LYS A 161 -8.97 -16.12 2.05
CA LYS A 161 -8.48 -16.14 0.65
C LYS A 161 -7.05 -15.60 0.51
N ILE A 162 -6.73 -14.56 1.26
CA ILE A 162 -5.41 -13.92 1.27
C ILE A 162 -4.33 -14.90 1.76
N VAL A 163 -4.54 -15.53 2.91
CA VAL A 163 -3.54 -16.44 3.51
C VAL A 163 -3.42 -17.78 2.79
N GLU A 164 -4.47 -18.21 2.09
CA GLU A 164 -4.39 -19.38 1.20
C GLU A 164 -3.55 -19.10 -0.05
N ALA A 165 -3.71 -17.91 -0.65
CA ALA A 165 -3.13 -17.59 -1.94
C ALA A 165 -1.70 -17.03 -1.86
N MET A 166 -1.32 -16.43 -0.74
CA MET A 166 -0.06 -15.72 -0.59
C MET A 166 0.78 -16.36 0.52
N PRO A 167 2.05 -16.73 0.26
CA PRO A 167 2.97 -17.02 1.33
C PRO A 167 3.28 -15.67 2.00
N ILE A 168 2.62 -15.35 3.11
CA ILE A 168 2.83 -14.10 3.86
C ILE A 168 3.65 -14.40 5.13
N ASP A 169 4.64 -13.55 5.41
CA ASP A 169 5.48 -13.65 6.61
C ASP A 169 4.99 -12.55 7.54
N ALA A 170 4.77 -12.89 8.82
CA ALA A 170 4.43 -11.91 9.82
C ALA A 170 5.58 -10.91 9.97
N ASP A 171 5.27 -9.62 9.99
CA ASP A 171 6.23 -8.55 10.22
C ASP A 171 6.50 -8.37 11.73
N GLY A 172 7.07 -9.41 12.34
CA GLY A 172 7.30 -9.54 13.77
C GLY A 172 8.68 -10.14 14.10
N VAL A 173 8.87 -10.49 15.38
CA VAL A 173 10.12 -11.08 15.87
C VAL A 173 10.41 -12.38 15.13
N LEU A 174 11.66 -12.57 14.72
CA LEU A 174 12.10 -13.80 14.06
C LEU A 174 11.98 -15.00 15.00
N VAL A 175 11.29 -16.05 14.55
CA VAL A 175 11.24 -17.35 15.21
C VAL A 175 12.33 -18.23 14.59
N GLU A 176 13.25 -18.74 15.40
CA GLU A 176 14.40 -19.55 14.90
C GLU A 176 15.22 -18.83 13.80
N ARG A 177 15.39 -17.50 13.94
CA ARG A 177 16.08 -16.62 12.97
C ARG A 177 15.42 -16.51 11.59
N LYS A 178 14.16 -16.94 11.47
CA LYS A 178 13.38 -16.81 10.24
C LYS A 178 12.09 -16.02 10.50
N PRO A 179 11.58 -15.29 9.49
CA PRO A 179 10.24 -14.73 9.58
C PRO A 179 9.23 -15.86 9.78
N GLU A 180 8.22 -15.60 10.61
CA GLU A 180 7.18 -16.59 10.85
C GLU A 180 6.13 -16.53 9.73
N ARG A 181 6.01 -17.63 8.97
CA ARG A 181 5.00 -17.75 7.92
C ARG A 181 3.60 -17.86 8.53
N LEU A 182 2.66 -17.13 7.94
CA LEU A 182 1.24 -17.25 8.21
C LEU A 182 0.71 -18.67 7.96
N PRO A 183 -0.29 -19.10 8.74
CA PRO A 183 -0.97 -20.35 8.47
C PRO A 183 -1.81 -20.17 7.20
N LYS A 184 -1.97 -21.24 6.42
CA LYS A 184 -2.86 -21.22 5.24
C LYS A 184 -4.34 -21.21 5.62
N GLN A 185 -4.65 -21.37 6.90
CA GLN A 185 -5.99 -21.34 7.44
C GLN A 185 -6.00 -20.59 8.76
N LEU A 186 -6.90 -19.63 8.90
CA LEU A 186 -7.12 -18.86 10.11
C LEU A 186 -8.47 -19.24 10.72
N SER A 187 -8.46 -19.56 12.01
CA SER A 187 -9.69 -19.83 12.74
C SER A 187 -10.51 -18.53 12.89
N ARG A 188 -11.81 -18.62 12.62
CA ARG A 188 -12.75 -17.51 12.78
C ARG A 188 -12.78 -16.98 14.22
N HIS A 189 -12.47 -17.85 15.20
CA HIS A 189 -12.44 -17.52 16.62
C HIS A 189 -11.30 -16.57 17.01
N LEU A 190 -10.30 -16.37 16.14
CA LEU A 190 -9.24 -15.39 16.36
C LEU A 190 -9.67 -13.96 16.04
N LEU A 191 -10.81 -13.77 15.37
CA LEU A 191 -11.30 -12.50 14.86
C LEU A 191 -12.54 -12.04 15.64
N PRO A 192 -12.90 -10.74 15.62
CA PRO A 192 -14.05 -10.22 16.38
C PRO A 192 -15.32 -11.00 16.02
N PRO A 193 -16.11 -11.51 16.99
CA PRO A 193 -17.30 -12.30 16.67
C PRO A 193 -18.37 -11.46 15.98
N GLU A 194 -18.50 -10.20 16.39
CA GLU A 194 -19.52 -9.27 15.92
C GLU A 194 -18.92 -7.91 15.55
N ALA A 195 -19.66 -7.15 14.74
CA ALA A 195 -19.22 -5.83 14.31
C ALA A 195 -19.12 -4.84 15.48
N HIS A 196 -18.01 -4.12 15.56
CA HIS A 196 -17.87 -3.00 16.48
C HIS A 196 -18.68 -1.80 15.97
N ARG A 197 -19.70 -1.41 16.72
CA ARG A 197 -20.71 -0.42 16.31
C ARG A 197 -20.12 0.91 15.85
N GLU A 198 -19.15 1.46 16.58
CA GLU A 198 -18.60 2.78 16.25
C GLU A 198 -17.67 2.73 15.04
N SER A 199 -16.85 1.68 14.92
CA SER A 199 -16.02 1.44 13.73
C SER A 199 -16.89 1.28 12.50
N LYS A 200 -17.97 0.50 12.60
CA LYS A 200 -18.93 0.31 11.50
C LYS A 200 -19.59 1.63 11.11
N LYS A 201 -20.14 2.38 12.06
CA LYS A 201 -20.77 3.68 11.78
C LYS A 201 -19.82 4.67 11.10
N THR A 202 -18.58 4.73 11.57
CA THR A 202 -17.54 5.60 10.99
C THR A 202 -17.21 5.17 9.58
N LEU A 203 -16.93 3.88 9.37
CA LEU A 203 -16.58 3.34 8.07
C LEU A 203 -17.73 3.48 7.06
N ASP A 204 -18.96 3.23 7.49
CA ASP A 204 -20.15 3.33 6.64
C ASP A 204 -20.38 4.75 6.15
N ARG A 205 -20.24 5.73 7.06
CA ARG A 205 -20.35 7.15 6.72
C ARG A 205 -19.34 7.52 5.64
N VAL A 206 -18.07 7.19 5.86
CA VAL A 206 -16.97 7.56 4.96
C VAL A 206 -17.09 6.82 3.63
N LEU A 207 -17.20 5.49 3.62
CA LEU A 207 -17.23 4.71 2.38
C LEU A 207 -18.48 4.97 1.54
N SER A 208 -19.62 5.33 2.14
CA SER A 208 -20.82 5.71 1.37
C SER A 208 -20.59 7.01 0.60
N GLU A 209 -19.99 8.01 1.22
CA GLU A 209 -19.63 9.26 0.55
C GLU A 209 -18.68 9.02 -0.63
N PHE A 210 -17.61 8.26 -0.40
CA PHE A 210 -16.60 7.99 -1.42
C PHE A 210 -17.11 7.06 -2.53
N LYS A 211 -18.03 6.15 -2.24
CA LYS A 211 -18.76 5.36 -3.24
C LYS A 211 -19.54 6.28 -4.19
N ASP A 212 -20.25 7.26 -3.66
CA ASP A 212 -21.04 8.19 -4.48
C ASP A 212 -20.14 9.09 -5.33
N LEU A 213 -18.98 9.50 -4.81
CA LEU A 213 -17.97 10.23 -5.57
C LEU A 213 -17.36 9.37 -6.69
N ALA A 214 -17.01 8.12 -6.39
CA ALA A 214 -16.46 7.18 -7.37
C ALA A 214 -17.46 6.88 -8.51
N THR A 215 -18.76 6.80 -8.19
CA THR A 215 -19.84 6.61 -9.16
C THR A 215 -19.99 7.83 -10.07
N ARG A 216 -19.94 9.04 -9.51
CA ARG A 216 -20.00 10.29 -10.28
C ARG A 216 -18.81 10.43 -11.24
N ASN A 217 -17.61 10.08 -10.79
CA ASN A 217 -16.40 10.11 -11.61
C ASN A 217 -16.42 9.06 -12.74
N GLN A 218 -17.19 7.98 -12.60
CA GLN A 218 -17.34 6.95 -13.63
C GLN A 218 -18.16 7.43 -14.82
N THR A 219 -19.12 8.34 -14.61
CA THR A 219 -19.94 8.83 -15.71
C THR A 219 -19.08 9.68 -16.65
N PRO A 220 -18.89 9.28 -17.92
CA PRO A 220 -18.24 10.15 -18.87
C PRO A 220 -19.08 11.42 -18.95
N SER A 221 -18.44 12.57 -18.74
CA SER A 221 -19.03 13.89 -18.97
C SER A 221 -19.94 13.81 -20.18
N ARG A 222 -21.25 13.79 -19.94
CA ARG A 222 -22.25 13.88 -21.00
C ARG A 222 -21.97 15.24 -21.60
N LYS A 223 -21.23 15.29 -22.71
CA LYS A 223 -21.07 16.49 -23.52
C LYS A 223 -22.49 16.97 -23.83
N SER A 224 -23.02 17.86 -23.02
CA SER A 224 -24.35 18.40 -23.19
C SER A 224 -24.27 19.39 -24.33
N LYS A 225 -24.60 18.85 -25.51
CA LYS A 225 -25.35 19.47 -26.60
C LYS A 225 -24.92 20.89 -26.95
N ILE A 226 -24.15 20.98 -28.03
CA ILE A 226 -24.23 22.11 -28.97
C ILE A 226 -25.72 22.43 -29.16
N SER A 227 -26.12 23.61 -28.70
CA SER A 227 -27.42 24.19 -29.01
C SER A 227 -27.55 24.28 -30.52
N ARG A 228 -28.38 23.40 -31.11
CA ARG A 228 -28.79 23.56 -32.50
C ARG A 228 -29.74 24.74 -32.54
N LEU A 229 -29.25 25.89 -33.00
CA LEU A 229 -30.10 27.00 -33.40
C LEU A 229 -31.03 26.51 -34.53
N PRO A 230 -32.31 26.93 -34.56
CA PRO A 230 -33.22 26.58 -35.64
C PRO A 230 -32.82 27.33 -36.93
N PRO A 231 -33.01 26.72 -38.11
CA PRO A 231 -32.76 27.40 -39.38
C PRO A 231 -33.86 28.45 -39.61
N GLN A 232 -33.49 29.72 -39.66
CA GLN A 232 -34.39 30.77 -40.13
C GLN A 232 -34.31 30.86 -41.66
N HIS A 233 -35.49 30.74 -42.27
CA HIS A 233 -35.73 30.87 -43.69
C HIS A 233 -35.42 32.29 -44.20
N HIS A 234 -34.82 32.31 -45.40
CA HIS A 234 -34.70 33.36 -46.41
C HIS A 234 -35.42 34.70 -46.19
N ASN A 235 -34.67 35.78 -46.43
CA ASN A 235 -35.10 36.82 -47.38
C ASN A 235 -33.91 37.30 -48.21
N ASP A 236 -34.13 37.34 -49.52
CA ASP A 236 -33.22 37.80 -50.56
C ASP A 236 -32.97 39.32 -50.52
N LEU A 237 -31.96 39.70 -51.31
CA LEU A 237 -31.57 41.05 -51.77
C LEU A 237 -30.43 41.69 -50.96
N TYR A 238 -29.20 41.49 -51.44
CA TYR A 238 -28.45 42.53 -52.14
C TYR A 238 -27.17 41.95 -52.73
N SER A 239 -26.99 42.18 -54.02
CA SER A 239 -25.80 41.91 -54.81
C SER A 239 -24.54 42.51 -54.20
N ARG A 240 -23.49 41.71 -54.06
CA ARG A 240 -22.11 42.19 -54.27
C ARG A 240 -21.19 41.01 -54.59
N GLU A 241 -20.72 41.00 -55.83
CA GLU A 241 -19.76 40.03 -56.35
C GLU A 241 -18.47 40.04 -55.51
N LEU A 242 -17.96 38.85 -55.18
CA LEU A 242 -16.60 38.66 -54.67
C LEU A 242 -15.87 37.64 -55.56
N PRO A 243 -14.63 37.91 -56.03
CA PRO A 243 -13.98 37.09 -57.04
C PRO A 243 -13.39 35.79 -56.46
N THR A 244 -13.43 34.75 -57.28
CA THR A 244 -12.79 33.44 -57.13
C THR A 244 -11.24 33.58 -57.11
N PRO A 245 -10.51 32.74 -56.35
CA PRO A 245 -9.07 32.89 -56.16
C PRO A 245 -8.26 32.39 -57.36
N GLN A 246 -7.17 33.10 -57.70
CA GLN A 246 -6.11 32.60 -58.58
C GLN A 246 -4.84 32.25 -57.79
N PRO A 247 -4.12 31.18 -58.18
CA PRO A 247 -2.88 30.76 -57.54
C PRO A 247 -1.72 31.64 -58.02
N ARG A 248 -0.92 32.19 -57.10
CA ARG A 248 0.32 32.87 -57.47
C ARG A 248 1.53 32.04 -57.06
N GLN A 249 2.23 31.59 -58.10
CA GLN A 249 3.52 30.92 -58.08
C GLN A 249 4.62 31.73 -57.38
N GLU A 250 5.54 30.95 -56.84
CA GLU A 250 6.85 31.27 -56.28
C GLU A 250 7.60 32.39 -57.00
N ARG A 251 8.26 33.25 -56.22
CA ARG A 251 9.48 33.93 -56.65
C ARG A 251 10.58 33.70 -55.64
N PHE A 252 11.55 32.92 -56.09
CA PHE A 252 12.91 32.85 -55.61
C PHE A 252 13.55 34.24 -55.61
N ALA A 253 14.24 34.57 -54.51
CA ALA A 253 15.42 35.43 -54.54
C ALA A 253 16.54 34.72 -53.79
N LYS A 254 17.48 34.20 -54.57
CA LYS A 254 18.83 33.80 -54.15
C LYS A 254 19.66 35.07 -53.92
N THR A 255 20.61 35.01 -52.98
CA THR A 255 22.02 35.44 -53.06
C THR A 255 22.49 35.89 -51.67
N THR A 256 23.65 35.56 -51.10
CA THR A 256 24.76 34.62 -51.36
C THR A 256 25.76 34.78 -50.18
N LEU A 257 26.26 33.64 -49.68
CA LEU A 257 27.58 33.32 -49.10
C LEU A 257 28.31 34.29 -48.16
N TYR A 258 28.66 33.77 -46.98
CA TYR A 258 30.01 33.54 -46.42
C TYR A 258 29.81 32.47 -45.33
N SER A 259 30.65 31.49 -45.02
CA SER A 259 31.90 30.89 -45.52
C SER A 259 32.11 29.66 -44.62
N GLU A 260 32.52 28.54 -45.20
CA GLU A 260 32.86 27.29 -44.50
C GLU A 260 34.04 27.44 -43.53
N SER A 261 34.04 26.60 -42.49
CA SER A 261 35.23 25.81 -42.16
C SER A 261 34.86 24.64 -41.27
N SER A 262 34.84 23.45 -41.87
CA SER A 262 34.91 22.16 -41.22
C SER A 262 36.38 21.88 -40.85
N TYR A 263 36.65 21.38 -39.64
CA TYR A 263 37.87 20.62 -39.40
C TYR A 263 37.60 19.31 -38.68
N HIS A 264 38.02 18.29 -39.42
CA HIS A 264 38.16 16.89 -39.12
C HIS A 264 39.14 16.66 -37.97
N GLY A 265 38.87 15.63 -37.16
CA GLY A 265 39.81 15.14 -36.17
C GLY A 265 40.99 14.41 -36.79
N GLN A 266 42.15 14.49 -36.12
CA GLN A 266 43.17 13.45 -36.12
C GLN A 266 44.13 13.63 -34.93
N THR A 267 44.19 12.57 -34.12
CA THR A 267 45.36 11.91 -33.54
C THR A 267 46.69 12.68 -33.33
N ASN A 268 47.23 12.57 -32.11
CA ASN A 268 48.64 12.21 -31.76
C ASN A 268 48.65 11.99 -30.22
N LYS A 269 48.91 10.81 -29.63
CA LYS A 269 50.13 9.97 -29.56
C LYS A 269 51.42 10.69 -29.17
N THR A 270 51.69 10.68 -27.86
CA THR A 270 52.99 10.45 -27.18
C THR A 270 52.62 9.91 -25.78
N GLY A 271 53.16 8.83 -25.20
CA GLY A 271 54.37 8.06 -25.50
C GLY A 271 55.40 8.22 -24.37
N ASN A 272 55.28 7.43 -23.28
CA ASN A 272 56.32 6.90 -22.37
C ASN A 272 55.61 6.43 -21.08
N GLY A 273 55.58 5.16 -20.65
CA GLY A 273 56.61 4.11 -20.63
C GLY A 273 57.12 3.98 -19.18
N ARG A 274 56.68 3.01 -18.37
CA ARG A 274 57.26 1.66 -18.13
C ARG A 274 56.32 0.93 -17.15
N GLN A 275 55.71 -0.21 -17.50
CA GLN A 275 56.20 -1.60 -17.34
C GLN A 275 56.91 -1.92 -16.03
N THR A 276 56.30 -2.81 -15.22
CA THR A 276 56.88 -4.13 -14.92
C THR A 276 55.77 -5.18 -14.85
N ASN A 277 56.08 -6.34 -15.44
CA ASN A 277 55.30 -7.57 -15.45
C ASN A 277 55.50 -8.32 -14.12
N ASN A 278 54.53 -9.15 -13.73
CA ASN A 278 54.83 -10.56 -13.46
C ASN A 278 53.57 -11.42 -13.50
N ALA A 279 53.61 -12.40 -14.39
CA ALA A 279 52.83 -13.63 -14.31
C ALA A 279 53.50 -14.57 -13.31
N GLN A 280 52.74 -15.38 -12.57
CA GLN A 280 52.91 -16.83 -12.53
C GLN A 280 51.82 -17.48 -11.63
N ARG A 281 51.11 -18.45 -12.21
CA ARG A 281 50.80 -19.80 -11.70
C ARG A 281 50.50 -20.00 -10.21
N GLY A 282 49.37 -20.66 -9.95
CA GLY A 282 49.20 -21.52 -8.77
C GLY A 282 47.87 -22.26 -8.72
N ARG A 283 47.84 -23.50 -9.22
CA ARG A 283 46.85 -24.53 -8.87
C ARG A 283 46.93 -24.80 -7.37
N THR A 284 45.79 -25.02 -6.69
CA THR A 284 45.56 -26.17 -5.80
C THR A 284 44.08 -26.24 -5.38
N LYS A 285 43.62 -27.49 -5.23
CA LYS A 285 42.26 -27.95 -4.92
C LYS A 285 42.12 -28.15 -3.38
N PRO A 286 40.93 -28.55 -2.86
CA PRO A 286 40.42 -28.16 -1.54
C PRO A 286 40.83 -29.11 -0.41
N TYR A 287 40.80 -28.62 0.83
CA TYR A 287 40.78 -29.48 2.02
C TYR A 287 39.38 -29.55 2.61
N VAL A 288 38.84 -30.77 2.56
CA VAL A 288 37.73 -31.26 3.38
C VAL A 288 38.36 -31.79 4.68
N HIS A 289 37.80 -31.44 5.84
CA HIS A 289 37.90 -32.32 7.01
C HIS A 289 36.55 -32.38 7.71
N ASN A 290 35.89 -33.53 7.53
CA ASN A 290 34.84 -34.03 8.40
C ASN A 290 35.47 -34.45 9.74
N SER A 291 34.87 -34.05 10.86
CA SER A 291 34.89 -34.82 12.11
C SER A 291 33.58 -34.57 12.87
N ARG A 292 32.71 -35.58 12.94
CA ARG A 292 31.71 -35.75 14.01
C ARG A 292 32.32 -36.65 15.12
N PRO A 293 31.55 -37.06 16.15
CA PRO A 293 31.44 -36.43 17.47
C PRO A 293 32.07 -37.32 18.56
N ASN A 294 32.21 -36.79 19.78
CA ASN A 294 32.40 -37.63 20.96
C ASN A 294 31.27 -37.36 21.96
N ASN A 295 30.52 -38.42 22.25
CA ASN A 295 29.83 -38.61 23.52
C ASN A 295 30.89 -38.92 24.58
N ASP A 296 30.72 -38.39 25.79
CA ASP A 296 30.54 -39.16 27.04
C ASP A 296 30.78 -38.25 28.27
N LEU A 297 29.94 -38.50 29.28
CA LEU A 297 29.82 -37.96 30.66
C LEU A 297 28.92 -36.74 30.87
#